data_AF-A0A800EA44-F1
#
_entry.id   AF-A0A800EA44-F1
#
_cell.length_a   1.000
_cell.length_b   1.000
_cell.length_c   1.000
_cell.angle_alpha   90.00
_cell.angle_beta   90.00
_cell.angle_gamma   90.00
#
_symmetry.space_group_name_H-M   'P 1'
#
loop_
_entity.id
_entity.type
_entity.pdbx_description
1 polymer ?
#
loop_
_entity_poly.entity_id
_entity_poly.type
_entity_poly.pdbx_seq_one_letter_code
_entity_poly.pdbx_strand_id
1 'polypeptide(L)'
;MKKNLPNFLIVGAAKCGTSSLHNYLNQHPNIFMPSFNEEGKNVKEPQFLVKNKVKNRLHFGVWTWEEYQSLFKQAKQQRAIGESSVFYLFYYQD
;
A
#
# COMPACT_ATOMS: atom_id res chain seq x y z
N MET A 1 -6.09 21.10 2.48
CA MET A 1 -6.17 19.84 3.24
C MET A 1 -4.85 19.11 3.08
N LYS A 2 -4.22 18.67 4.19
CA LYS A 2 -2.96 17.91 4.14
C LYS A 2 -3.24 16.57 3.45
N LYS A 3 -2.53 16.26 2.36
CA LYS A 3 -2.64 14.96 1.70
C LYS A 3 -1.88 13.96 2.55
N ASN A 4 -2.61 13.07 3.21
CA ASN A 4 -2.03 11.96 3.96
C ASN A 4 -1.45 10.98 2.93
N LEU A 5 -0.13 10.91 2.84
CA LEU A 5 0.63 9.98 2.01
C LEU A 5 1.37 9.01 2.94
N PRO A 6 1.74 7.82 2.44
CA PRO A 6 2.51 6.90 3.25
C PRO A 6 3.87 7.53 3.59
N ASN A 7 4.28 7.36 4.84
CA ASN A 7 5.57 7.79 5.35
C ASN A 7 6.50 6.62 5.69
N PHE A 8 6.04 5.38 5.50
CA PHE A 8 6.88 4.19 5.46
C PHE A 8 6.33 3.16 4.45
N LEU A 9 7.21 2.27 3.97
CA LEU A 9 6.86 1.22 2.99
C LEU A 9 7.35 -0.14 3.48
N ILE A 10 6.52 -1.18 3.31
CA ILE A 10 6.91 -2.59 3.40
C ILE A 10 7.13 -3.08 1.97
N VAL A 11 8.38 -3.14 1.56
CA VAL A 11 8.75 -3.34 0.15
C VAL A 11 8.83 -4.80 -0.29
N GLY A 12 8.75 -5.77 0.64
CA GLY A 12 8.87 -7.19 0.31
C GLY A 12 9.53 -8.03 1.41
N ALA A 13 9.92 -9.27 1.11
CA ALA A 13 9.74 -9.94 -0.18
C ALA A 13 8.39 -10.71 -0.27
N ALA A 14 8.02 -11.10 -1.48
CA ALA A 14 6.85 -11.95 -1.72
C ALA A 14 7.01 -13.27 -0.96
N LYS A 15 5.93 -13.75 -0.33
CA LYS A 15 5.91 -14.98 0.50
C LYS A 15 6.78 -14.94 1.77
N CYS A 16 7.20 -13.76 2.23
CA CYS A 16 7.98 -13.57 3.47
C CYS A 16 7.17 -12.98 4.64
N GLY A 17 5.87 -13.27 4.74
CA GLY A 17 5.05 -12.86 5.89
C GLY A 17 4.60 -11.39 5.91
N THR A 18 4.80 -10.63 4.82
CA THR A 18 4.39 -9.21 4.74
C THR A 18 2.88 -8.99 4.92
N SER A 19 2.04 -9.97 4.57
CA SER A 19 0.59 -9.92 4.84
C SER A 19 0.28 -9.95 6.34
N SER A 20 0.93 -10.84 7.10
CA SER A 20 0.76 -10.89 8.56
C SER A 20 1.27 -9.60 9.19
N LEU A 21 2.45 -9.12 8.80
CA LEU A 21 3.00 -7.86 9.28
C LEU A 21 2.07 -6.67 9.00
N HIS A 22 1.54 -6.55 7.78
CA HIS A 22 0.54 -5.52 7.44
C HIS A 22 -0.65 -5.57 8.40
N ASN A 23 -1.22 -6.76 8.61
CA ASN A 23 -2.40 -6.92 9.46
C ASN A 23 -2.10 -6.58 10.93
N TYR A 24 -0.94 -6.98 11.46
CA TYR A 24 -0.53 -6.65 12.83
C TYR A 24 -0.32 -5.15 13.02
N LEU A 25 0.36 -4.49 12.07
CA LEU A 25 0.55 -3.04 12.12
C LEU A 25 -0.79 -2.29 12.05
N ASN A 26 -1.73 -2.76 11.22
CA ASN A 26 -3.04 -2.11 11.08
C ASN A 26 -3.92 -2.21 12.34
N GLN A 27 -3.59 -3.10 13.28
CA GLN A 27 -4.27 -3.17 14.58
C GLN A 27 -3.81 -2.06 15.56
N HIS A 28 -2.65 -1.44 15.31
CA HIS A 28 -2.09 -0.45 16.21
C HIS A 28 -2.80 0.91 16.03
N PRO A 29 -3.30 1.55 17.11
CA PRO A 29 -4.15 2.76 16.98
C PRO A 29 -3.46 3.96 16.33
N ASN A 30 -2.13 4.00 16.36
CA ASN A 30 -1.32 5.07 15.76
C ASN A 30 -0.73 4.73 14.38
N ILE A 31 -1.12 3.60 13.77
CA ILE A 31 -0.67 3.17 12.45
C ILE A 31 -1.89 3.01 11.54
N PHE A 32 -1.80 3.53 10.32
CA PHE A 32 -2.80 3.30 9.28
C PHE A 32 -2.18 2.48 8.15
N MET A 33 -2.82 1.36 7.78
CA MET A 33 -2.50 0.59 6.59
C MET A 33 -3.77 0.45 5.73
N PRO A 34 -3.74 0.80 4.43
CA PRO A 34 -4.90 0.60 3.56
C PRO A 34 -5.10 -0.88 3.29
N SER A 35 -6.25 -1.44 3.68
CA SER A 35 -6.60 -2.85 3.41
C SER A 35 -7.75 -2.99 2.42
N PHE A 36 -8.78 -2.14 2.53
CA PHE A 36 -9.94 -2.13 1.64
C PHE A 36 -10.29 -0.69 1.24
N ASN A 37 -10.74 -0.49 0.00
CA ASN A 37 -11.30 0.79 -0.43
C ASN A 37 -12.80 0.90 -0.04
N GLU A 38 -13.43 2.03 -0.37
CA GLU A 38 -14.84 2.30 -0.06
C GLU A 38 -15.82 1.31 -0.77
N GLU A 39 -15.38 0.64 -1.82
CA GLU A 39 -16.13 -0.39 -2.55
C GLU A 39 -15.89 -1.81 -1.99
N GLY A 40 -15.10 -1.96 -0.93
CA GLY A 40 -14.77 -3.26 -0.32
C GLY A 40 -13.72 -4.07 -1.09
N LYS A 41 -13.05 -3.49 -2.08
CA LYS A 41 -11.96 -4.14 -2.83
C LYS A 41 -10.68 -4.13 -2.00
N ASN A 42 -9.97 -5.26 -1.98
CA ASN A 42 -8.66 -5.35 -1.32
C ASN A 42 -7.62 -4.48 -2.05
N VAL A 43 -6.97 -3.59 -1.30
CA VAL A 43 -5.97 -2.63 -1.79
C VAL A 43 -4.62 -2.74 -1.06
N LYS A 44 -4.41 -3.80 -0.27
CA LYS A 44 -3.21 -4.00 0.57
C LYS A 44 -1.90 -3.83 -0.21
N GLU A 45 -1.86 -4.34 -1.44
CA GLU A 45 -0.70 -4.25 -2.33
C GLU A 45 -1.03 -3.42 -3.58
N PRO A 46 -0.97 -2.08 -3.51
CA PRO A 46 -1.35 -1.23 -4.63
C PRO A 46 -0.36 -1.30 -5.81
N GLN A 47 0.92 -1.63 -5.54
CA GLN A 47 2.01 -1.78 -6.52
C GLN A 47 2.26 -0.52 -7.37
N PHE A 48 1.81 0.63 -6.90
CA PHE A 48 1.79 1.88 -7.67
C PHE A 48 3.18 2.32 -8.11
N LEU A 49 4.20 2.23 -7.24
CA LEU A 49 5.55 2.71 -7.56
C LEU A 49 6.22 1.89 -8.68
N VAL A 50 5.79 0.63 -8.89
CA VAL A 50 6.29 -0.25 -9.96
C VAL A 50 5.22 -0.54 -11.02
N LYS A 51 4.14 0.26 -11.08
CA LYS A 51 2.97 0.01 -11.93
C LYS A 51 3.31 -0.29 -13.39
N ASN A 52 4.31 0.39 -13.95
CA ASN A 52 4.71 0.20 -15.35
C ASN A 52 5.28 -1.20 -15.63
N LYS A 53 5.86 -1.85 -14.61
CA LYS A 53 6.43 -3.20 -14.71
C LYS A 53 5.37 -4.29 -14.49
N VAL A 54 4.32 -4.00 -13.73
CA VAL A 54 3.37 -5.03 -13.25
C VAL A 54 1.95 -4.90 -13.81
N LYS A 55 1.53 -3.75 -14.34
CA LYS A 55 0.14 -3.50 -14.78
C LYS A 55 -0.38 -4.49 -15.82
N ASN A 56 0.49 -5.01 -16.68
CA ASN A 56 0.14 -5.99 -17.71
C ASN A 56 0.17 -7.44 -17.22
N ARG A 57 0.59 -7.67 -15.97
CA ARG A 57 0.76 -9.01 -15.37
C ARG A 57 -0.17 -9.25 -14.18
N LEU A 58 -0.71 -8.19 -13.58
CA LEU A 58 -1.60 -8.26 -12.43
C LEU A 58 -3.03 -7.92 -12.84
N HIS A 59 -3.97 -8.74 -12.38
CA HIS A 59 -5.41 -8.50 -12.58
C HIS A 59 -5.92 -7.28 -11.82
N PHE A 60 -5.25 -6.91 -10.73
CA PHE A 60 -5.63 -5.80 -9.86
C PHE A 60 -4.40 -5.02 -9.42
N GLY A 61 -4.55 -3.70 -9.33
CA GLY A 61 -3.57 -2.78 -8.77
C GLY A 61 -4.05 -1.34 -8.92
N VAL A 62 -3.20 -0.40 -8.54
CA VAL A 62 -3.50 1.03 -8.53
C VAL A 62 -2.61 1.75 -9.53
N TRP A 63 -3.22 2.41 -10.52
CA TRP A 63 -2.52 2.82 -11.74
C TRP A 63 -2.42 4.33 -11.91
N THR A 64 -3.35 5.08 -11.30
CA THR A 64 -3.33 6.54 -11.29
C THR A 64 -2.83 7.08 -9.96
N TRP A 65 -2.31 8.31 -9.99
CA TRP A 65 -1.83 8.98 -8.78
C TRP A 65 -3.00 9.31 -7.85
N GLU A 66 -4.15 9.64 -8.42
CA GLU A 66 -5.38 9.98 -7.73
C GLU A 66 -5.94 8.77 -6.96
N GLU A 67 -5.97 7.60 -7.60
CA GLU A 67 -6.31 6.34 -6.93
C GLU A 67 -5.33 6.05 -5.79
N TYR A 68 -4.03 6.23 -6.02
CA TYR A 68 -3.01 5.99 -4.99
C TYR A 68 -3.20 6.91 -3.78
N GLN A 69 -3.43 8.20 -4.01
CA GLN A 69 -3.76 9.16 -2.95
C GLN A 69 -5.05 8.79 -2.21
N SER A 70 -6.04 8.24 -2.93
CA SER A 70 -7.33 7.87 -2.32
C SER A 70 -7.20 6.80 -1.24
N LEU A 71 -6.21 5.90 -1.34
CA LEU A 71 -6.00 4.80 -0.37
C LEU A 71 -5.78 5.31 1.05
N PHE A 72 -5.27 6.52 1.20
CA PHE A 72 -4.83 7.09 2.47
C PHE A 72 -5.79 8.15 3.02
N LYS A 73 -6.92 8.40 2.35
CA LYS A 73 -7.93 9.41 2.78
C LYS A 73 -8.52 9.10 4.16
N GLN A 74 -8.57 7.83 4.53
CA GLN A 74 -9.10 7.37 5.82
C GLN A 74 -8.11 7.50 6.97
N ALA A 75 -6.83 7.77 6.70
CA ALA A 75 -5.87 8.10 7.74
C ALA A 75 -6.30 9.42 8.41
N LYS A 76 -6.36 9.45 9.73
CA LYS A 76 -6.80 10.60 10.53
C LYS A 76 -5.64 11.14 11.35
N GLN A 77 -5.45 10.59 12.55
CA GLN A 77 -4.48 11.05 13.55
C GLN A 77 -3.31 10.08 13.70
N GLN A 78 -3.26 9.02 12.88
CA GLN A 78 -2.17 8.05 12.89
C GLN A 78 -0.84 8.73 12.54
N ARG A 79 0.18 8.42 13.33
CA ARG A 79 1.54 8.96 13.13
C ARG A 79 2.26 8.26 11.99
N ALA A 80 2.04 6.95 11.86
CA ALA A 80 2.60 6.15 10.79
C ALA A 80 1.50 5.80 9.78
N ILE A 81 1.76 6.06 8.51
CA ILE A 81 0.86 5.74 7.40
C ILE A 81 1.70 4.89 6.47
N GLY A 82 1.33 3.63 6.32
CA GLY A 82 2.14 2.66 5.60
C GLY A 82 1.47 2.16 4.34
N GLU A 83 2.30 1.58 3.49
CA GLU A 83 1.90 0.83 2.32
C GLU A 83 2.71 -0.48 2.28
N SER A 84 2.18 -1.54 1.67
CA SER A 84 2.91 -2.80 1.54
C SER A 84 2.80 -3.37 0.13
N SER A 85 3.88 -3.38 -0.63
CA SER A 85 3.90 -3.92 -1.99
C SER A 85 5.17 -4.71 -2.23
N VAL A 86 5.01 -6.02 -2.36
CA VAL A 86 6.13 -6.97 -2.32
C VAL A 86 7.05 -6.92 -3.54
N PHE A 87 6.61 -6.31 -4.65
CA PHE A 87 7.45 -6.18 -5.84
C PHE A 87 8.37 -4.96 -5.81
N TYR A 88 8.23 -4.07 -4.82
CA TYR A 88 9.12 -2.93 -4.69
C TYR A 88 10.55 -3.38 -4.41
N LEU A 89 10.76 -4.41 -3.58
CA LEU A 89 12.08 -4.98 -3.33
C LEU A 89 12.64 -5.70 -4.56
N PHE A 90 11.78 -6.29 -5.41
CA PHE A 90 12.24 -7.01 -6.60
C PHE A 90 12.68 -6.05 -7.72
N TYR A 91 11.98 -4.93 -7.90
CA TYR A 91 12.27 -3.93 -8.93
C TYR A 91 12.98 -2.67 -8.38
N TYR A 92 13.77 -2.79 -7.31
CA TYR A 92 14.34 -1.62 -6.61
C TYR A 92 15.42 -0.84 -7.36
N GLN A 93 16.09 -1.45 -8.34
CA GLN A 93 17.22 -0.85 -9.09
C GLN A 93 16.82 -0.22 -10.42
N ASP A 94 15.56 -0.38 -10.83
CA ASP A 94 15.05 0.07 -12.12
C ASP A 94 14.22 1.36 -12.02
#